data_AF-A0A432G003-F1
#
_entry.id   AF-A0A432G003-F1
#
_cell.length_a   1.000
_cell.length_b   1.000
_cell.length_c   1.000
_cell.angle_alpha   90.00
_cell.angle_beta   90.00
_cell.angle_gamma   90.00
#
_symmetry.space_group_name_H-M   'P 1'
#
loop_
_entity.id
_entity.type
_entity.pdbx_description
1 polymer ?
#
loop_
_entity_poly.entity_id
_entity_poly.type
_entity_poly.pdbx_seq_one_letter_code
_entity_poly.pdbx_strand_id
1 'polypeptide(L)'
;MKVPSIKTAIPRRRYEIDTFSVVVLGDIESDDPVNYKYIMAFVEMGESEPFLYITSEENPPNQREHGRYRVRVMMSGEERDMGSDEFPGDLEQFTEYGLQLAARMLQLLEEEPIRLM
;
A
#
# COMPACT_ATOMS: atom_id res chain seq x y z
N MET A 1 -5.38 4.41 15.47
CA MET A 1 -5.24 3.85 14.11
C MET A 1 -3.91 3.11 14.08
N LYS A 2 -3.86 1.84 13.65
CA LYS A 2 -2.59 1.17 13.44
C LYS A 2 -2.09 1.58 12.05
N VAL A 3 -1.24 2.59 12.02
CA VAL A 3 -0.55 3.04 10.81
C VAL A 3 0.87 2.47 10.82
N PRO A 4 1.49 2.23 9.65
CA PRO A 4 2.88 1.77 9.61
C PRO A 4 3.83 2.73 10.33
N SER A 5 4.68 2.21 11.21
CA SER A 5 5.70 2.96 11.93
C SER A 5 6.98 3.04 11.10
N ILE A 6 6.98 3.88 10.07
CA ILE A 6 8.08 3.99 9.09
C ILE A 6 9.19 4.90 9.64
N LYS A 7 10.43 4.40 9.69
CA LYS A 7 11.63 5.21 9.96
C LYS A 7 12.19 5.84 8.70
N THR A 8 12.40 5.02 7.68
CA THR A 8 12.93 5.45 6.38
C THR A 8 12.27 4.64 5.28
N ALA A 9 12.13 5.26 4.10
CA ALA A 9 11.66 4.60 2.90
C ALA A 9 12.05 5.40 1.65
N ILE A 10 12.16 4.72 0.52
CA ILE A 10 12.43 5.32 -0.78
C ILE A 10 11.14 5.34 -1.61
N PRO A 11 10.66 6.52 -2.06
CA PRO A 11 9.58 6.60 -3.04
C PRO A 11 9.96 5.88 -4.34
N ARG A 12 9.15 4.90 -4.73
CA ARG A 12 9.32 4.10 -5.96
C ARG A 12 8.39 4.53 -7.07
N ARG A 13 7.17 4.94 -6.73
CA ARG A 13 6.17 5.47 -7.66
C ARG A 13 5.36 6.57 -6.98
N ARG A 14 4.84 7.50 -7.78
CA ARG A 14 3.94 8.56 -7.33
C ARG A 14 2.80 8.69 -8.32
N TYR A 15 1.60 8.95 -7.83
CA TYR A 15 0.41 9.16 -8.64
C TYR A 15 -0.44 10.29 -8.06
N GLU A 16 -1.26 10.87 -8.91
CA GLU A 16 -2.41 11.68 -8.52
C GLU A 16 -3.68 10.98 -9.04
N ILE A 17 -4.71 10.91 -8.21
CA ILE A 17 -6.04 10.40 -8.58
C ILE A 17 -7.10 11.23 -7.85
N ASP A 18 -7.95 11.91 -8.61
CA ASP A 18 -8.92 12.88 -8.07
C ASP A 18 -8.28 13.85 -7.06
N THR A 19 -8.66 13.76 -5.79
CA THR A 19 -8.21 14.61 -4.67
C THR A 19 -7.11 13.97 -3.84
N PHE A 20 -6.52 12.86 -4.31
CA PHE A 20 -5.50 12.12 -3.59
C PHE A 20 -4.14 12.19 -4.27
N SER A 21 -3.11 12.45 -3.46
CA SER A 21 -1.73 12.12 -3.79
C SER A 21 -1.42 10.70 -3.31
N VAL A 22 -0.83 9.88 -4.17
CA VAL A 22 -0.48 8.50 -3.86
C VAL A 22 1.02 8.31 -3.98
N VAL A 23 1.65 7.71 -2.98
CA VAL A 23 3.05 7.33 -3.02
C VAL A 23 3.21 5.85 -2.74
N VAL A 24 3.95 5.15 -3.60
CA VAL A 24 4.41 3.78 -3.36
C VAL A 24 5.84 3.85 -2.87
N LEU A 25 6.05 3.38 -1.65
CA LEU A 25 7.31 3.32 -0.94
C LEU A 25 7.90 1.91 -1.04
N GLY A 26 9.23 1.83 -1.10
CA GLY A 26 10.02 0.61 -0.99
C GLY A 26 11.31 0.88 -0.21
N ASP A 27 12.16 -0.14 -0.04
CA ASP A 27 13.35 -0.07 0.84
C ASP A 27 13.01 0.48 2.22
N ILE A 28 12.06 -0.19 2.89
CA ILE A 28 11.38 0.34 4.07
C ILE A 28 12.08 -0.16 5.32
N GLU A 29 12.44 0.77 6.20
CA GLU A 29 12.83 0.47 7.59
C GLU A 29 11.67 0.89 8.51
N SER A 30 11.27 0.00 9.39
CA SER A 30 10.13 0.20 10.30
C SER A 30 10.41 -0.45 11.66
N ASP A 31 9.77 0.07 12.72
CA ASP A 31 9.72 -0.58 14.04
C ASP A 31 8.63 -1.65 14.14
N ASP A 32 7.80 -1.81 13.11
CA ASP A 32 6.74 -2.80 13.11
C ASP A 32 7.31 -4.22 13.02
N PRO A 33 6.63 -5.22 13.62
CA PRO A 33 7.08 -6.62 13.59
C PRO A 33 6.93 -7.28 12.21
N VAL A 34 6.31 -6.61 11.25
CA VAL A 34 6.12 -7.09 9.88
C VAL A 34 7.18 -6.49 8.96
N ASN A 35 7.66 -7.29 8.01
CA ASN A 35 8.61 -6.81 7.02
C ASN A 35 7.85 -6.29 5.79
N TYR A 36 7.86 -4.97 5.60
CA TYR A 36 7.20 -4.33 4.47
C TYR A 36 8.07 -4.41 3.21
N LYS A 37 7.54 -5.06 2.18
CA LYS A 37 8.12 -5.01 0.85
C LYS A 37 7.81 -3.69 0.16
N TYR A 38 6.54 -3.30 0.19
CA TYR A 38 6.03 -2.02 -0.32
C TYR A 38 4.93 -1.47 0.57
N ILE A 39 4.81 -0.15 0.62
CA ILE A 39 3.68 0.57 1.23
C ILE A 39 3.17 1.58 0.22
N MET A 40 1.88 1.51 -0.09
CA MET A 40 1.17 2.53 -0.86
C MET A 40 0.37 3.38 0.12
N ALA A 41 0.61 4.69 0.13
CA ALA A 41 -0.06 5.64 1.00
C ALA A 41 -0.85 6.65 0.14
N PHE A 42 -2.12 6.85 0.49
CA PHE A 42 -3.00 7.85 -0.11
C PHE A 42 -3.17 9.00 0.87
N VAL A 43 -2.84 10.20 0.43
CA VAL A 43 -2.95 11.45 1.19
C VAL A 43 -3.95 12.35 0.48
N GLU A 44 -4.98 12.79 1.19
CA GLU A 44 -5.90 13.81 0.65
C GLU A 44 -5.15 15.12 0.43
N MET A 45 -5.45 15.82 -0.66
CA MET A 45 -4.83 17.12 -0.96
C MET A 45 -5.11 18.12 0.17
N GLY A 46 -4.05 18.71 0.71
CA GLY A 46 -4.11 19.65 1.83
C GLY A 46 -3.87 18.99 3.19
N GLU A 47 -3.91 17.67 3.26
CA GLU A 47 -3.59 16.90 4.46
C GLU A 47 -2.11 16.49 4.49
N SER A 48 -1.62 16.20 5.69
CA SER A 48 -0.25 15.72 5.92
C SER A 48 -0.17 14.24 6.31
N GLU A 49 -1.28 13.69 6.81
CA GLU A 49 -1.37 12.29 7.22
C GLU A 49 -2.10 11.46 6.15
N PRO A 50 -1.59 10.26 5.82
CA PRO A 50 -2.29 9.38 4.89
C PRO A 50 -3.63 8.88 5.45
N PHE A 51 -4.65 8.94 4.62
CA PHE A 51 -5.99 8.45 4.90
C PHE A 51 -6.10 6.92 4.77
N LEU A 52 -5.38 6.36 3.80
CA LEU A 52 -5.39 4.95 3.45
C LEU A 52 -3.96 4.44 3.23
N TYR A 53 -3.66 3.29 3.84
CA TYR A 53 -2.47 2.52 3.53
C TYR A 53 -2.86 1.17 2.92
N ILE A 54 -2.17 0.79 1.86
CA ILE A 54 -2.16 -0.56 1.31
C ILE A 54 -0.72 -1.06 1.40
N THR A 55 -0.52 -2.26 1.93
CA THR A 55 0.83 -2.77 2.22
C THR A 55 1.03 -4.13 1.61
N SER A 56 2.26 -4.37 1.13
CA SER A 56 2.77 -5.70 0.81
C SER A 56 3.71 -6.11 1.94
N GLU A 57 3.29 -7.11 2.72
CA GLU A 57 4.02 -7.62 3.87
C GLU A 57 4.59 -9.00 3.55
N GLU A 58 5.84 -9.29 3.93
CA GLU A 58 6.33 -10.67 3.89
C GLU A 58 5.59 -11.52 4.93
N ASN A 59 5.07 -12.66 4.48
CA ASN A 59 4.57 -13.69 5.37
C ASN A 59 5.72 -14.32 6.15
N PRO A 60 5.48 -14.69 7.43
CA PRO A 60 6.45 -15.44 8.20
C PRO A 60 6.72 -16.80 7.54
N PRO A 61 7.92 -17.38 7.70
CA PRO A 61 8.32 -18.59 6.96
C PRO A 61 7.33 -19.75 7.01
N ASN A 62 6.60 -19.91 8.12
CA ASN A 62 5.61 -20.96 8.34
C ASN A 62 4.23 -20.70 7.69
N GLN A 63 4.03 -19.57 7.02
CA GLN A 63 2.77 -19.19 6.36
C GLN A 63 2.94 -18.96 4.85
N ARG A 64 4.12 -19.29 4.29
CA ARG A 64 4.44 -19.03 2.87
C ARG A 64 3.86 -20.07 1.91
N GLU A 65 3.15 -21.08 2.39
CA GLU A 65 2.51 -22.09 1.53
C GLU A 65 1.48 -21.47 0.58
N HIS A 66 0.83 -20.39 1.00
CA HIS A 66 -0.15 -19.65 0.20
C HIS A 66 0.43 -18.40 -0.47
N GLY A 67 1.76 -18.27 -0.50
CA GLY A 67 2.46 -17.12 -1.08
C GLY A 67 3.36 -16.41 -0.07
N ARG A 68 4.50 -15.91 -0.57
CA ARG A 68 5.50 -15.21 0.24
C ARG A 68 5.01 -13.88 0.80
N TYR A 69 4.06 -13.22 0.15
CA TYR A 69 3.59 -11.90 0.55
C TYR A 69 2.09 -11.94 0.86
N ARG A 70 1.61 -10.96 1.61
CA ARG A 70 0.18 -10.68 1.79
C ARG A 70 -0.10 -9.21 1.59
N VAL A 71 -1.33 -8.90 1.17
CA VAL A 71 -1.78 -7.51 1.08
C VAL A 71 -2.66 -7.18 2.28
N ARG A 72 -2.34 -6.09 2.98
CA ARG A 72 -3.21 -5.53 4.03
C ARG A 72 -3.59 -4.08 3.72
N VAL A 73 -4.85 -3.77 3.96
CA VAL A 73 -5.46 -2.45 3.87
C VAL A 73 -5.68 -1.90 5.27
N MET A 74 -5.31 -0.63 5.50
CA MET A 74 -5.51 0.06 6.76
C MET A 74 -6.16 1.43 6.50
N MET A 75 -7.37 1.64 7.04
CA MET A 75 -8.17 2.84 6.79
C MET A 75 -9.10 3.09 7.99
N SER A 76 -9.14 4.33 8.49
CA SER A 76 -10.06 4.75 9.57
C SER A 76 -10.08 3.85 10.82
N GLY A 77 -8.94 3.24 11.16
CA GLY A 77 -8.82 2.33 12.31
C GLY A 77 -9.25 0.88 12.05
N GLU A 78 -9.71 0.57 10.84
CA GLU A 78 -9.93 -0.80 10.38
C GLU A 78 -8.71 -1.35 9.65
N GLU A 79 -8.46 -2.65 9.83
CA GLU A 79 -7.47 -3.40 9.09
C GLU A 79 -8.16 -4.55 8.36
N ARG A 80 -7.85 -4.74 7.07
CA ARG A 80 -8.39 -5.85 6.27
C ARG A 80 -7.24 -6.58 5.58
N ASP A 81 -7.18 -7.88 5.80
CA ASP A 81 -6.27 -8.79 5.08
C ASP A 81 -6.94 -9.20 3.76
N MET A 82 -6.24 -9.01 2.65
CA MET A 82 -6.72 -9.30 1.30
C MET A 82 -6.26 -10.66 0.79
N GLY A 83 -5.53 -11.42 1.61
CA GLY A 83 -4.97 -12.71 1.27
C GLY A 83 -3.46 -12.68 0.99
N SER A 84 -2.92 -13.89 0.85
CA SER A 84 -1.51 -14.13 0.53
C SER A 84 -1.35 -14.54 -0.93
N ASP A 85 -0.25 -14.09 -1.54
CA ASP A 85 0.16 -14.44 -2.91
C ASP A 85 1.65 -14.07 -3.14
N GLU A 86 2.21 -14.41 -4.29
CA GLU A 86 3.54 -14.00 -4.74
C GLU A 86 3.55 -12.63 -5.43
N PHE A 87 2.46 -12.29 -6.16
CA PHE A 87 2.39 -11.06 -6.96
C PHE A 87 2.68 -9.75 -6.19
N PRO A 88 2.29 -9.59 -4.91
CA PRO A 88 2.54 -8.34 -4.17
C PRO A 88 4.04 -8.09 -3.91
N GLY A 89 4.90 -9.08 -4.19
CA GLY A 89 6.36 -8.93 -4.14
C GLY A 89 6.95 -8.13 -5.30
N ASP A 90 6.22 -8.01 -6.40
CA ASP A 90 6.60 -7.22 -7.58
C ASP A 90 6.00 -5.81 -7.50
N LEU A 91 6.81 -4.79 -7.82
CA LEU A 91 6.41 -3.40 -7.67
C LEU A 91 5.24 -3.05 -8.59
N GLU A 92 5.26 -3.50 -9.85
CA GLU A 92 4.25 -3.12 -10.83
C GLU A 92 2.92 -3.80 -10.53
N GLN A 93 2.94 -5.10 -10.26
CA GLN A 93 1.75 -5.86 -9.89
C GLN A 93 1.13 -5.36 -8.58
N PHE A 94 1.95 -5.07 -7.56
CA PHE A 94 1.47 -4.46 -6.32
C PHE A 94 0.84 -3.09 -6.56
N THR A 95 1.47 -2.26 -7.39
CA THR A 95 0.99 -0.90 -7.67
C THR A 95 -0.34 -0.93 -8.41
N GLU A 96 -0.46 -1.75 -9.45
CA GLU A 96 -1.70 -1.91 -10.21
C GLU A 96 -2.83 -2.44 -9.31
N TYR A 97 -2.57 -3.51 -8.57
CA TYR A 97 -3.54 -4.09 -7.64
C TYR A 97 -3.99 -3.09 -6.57
N GLY A 98 -3.04 -2.37 -5.95
CA GLY A 98 -3.32 -1.39 -4.91
C GLY A 98 -4.15 -0.22 -5.41
N LEU A 99 -3.85 0.32 -6.60
CA LEU A 99 -4.64 1.39 -7.21
C LEU A 99 -6.07 0.93 -7.52
N GLN A 100 -6.25 -0.27 -8.10
CA GLN A 100 -7.58 -0.82 -8.38
C GLN A 100 -8.38 -1.08 -7.09
N LEU A 101 -7.71 -1.57 -6.04
CA LEU A 101 -8.33 -1.80 -4.74
C LEU A 101 -8.78 -0.49 -4.09
N ALA A 102 -7.91 0.52 -4.08
CA ALA A 102 -8.24 1.84 -3.58
C ALA A 102 -9.37 2.50 -4.37
N ALA A 103 -9.35 2.43 -5.71
CA ALA A 103 -10.41 3.00 -6.56
C ALA A 103 -11.79 2.41 -6.23
N ARG A 104 -11.87 1.10 -5.96
CA ARG A 104 -13.12 0.45 -5.50
C ARG A 104 -13.56 0.92 -4.12
N MET A 105 -12.62 1.06 -3.19
CA MET A 105 -12.90 1.45 -1.81
C MET A 105 -13.32 2.92 -1.67
N LEU A 106 -12.65 3.80 -2.42
CA LEU A 106 -12.82 5.25 -2.40
C LEU A 106 -13.86 5.72 -3.43
N GLN A 107 -14.47 4.79 -4.18
CA GLN A 107 -15.45 5.08 -5.24
C GLN A 107 -14.89 5.95 -6.38
N LEU A 108 -13.60 5.79 -6.70
CA LEU A 108 -12.87 6.49 -7.75
C LEU A 108 -12.77 5.67 -9.05
N LEU A 109 -13.80 4.87 -9.36
CA LEU A 109 -13.76 3.91 -10.47
C LEU A 109 -13.70 4.56 -11.86
N GLU A 110 -14.15 5.80 -11.98
CA GLU A 110 -14.12 6.59 -13.21
C GLU A 110 -12.85 7.45 -13.33
N GLU A 111 -12.02 7.49 -12.29
CA GLU A 111 -10.84 8.33 -12.22
C GLU A 111 -9.60 7.53 -12.63
N GLU A 112 -8.82 8.09 -13.56
CA GLU A 112 -7.57 7.46 -14.00
C GLU A 112 -6.37 7.96 -13.18
N PRO A 113 -5.59 7.06 -12.55
CA PRO A 113 -4.37 7.46 -11.85
C PRO A 113 -3.34 8.05 -12.81
N ILE A 114 -2.98 9.31 -12.60
CA ILE A 114 -1.91 9.98 -13.34
C ILE A 114 -0.59 9.69 -12.66
N ARG A 115 0.30 8.94 -13.33
CA ARG A 115 1.63 8.68 -12.80
C ARG A 115 2.49 9.93 -12.86
N LEU A 116 3.05 10.31 -11.72
CA LEU A 116 4.05 11.36 -11.61
C LEU A 116 5.46 10.78 -11.84
N MET A 117 6.38 11.64 -12.33
CA MET A 117 7.76 11.28 -12.68
C MET A 117 8.48 10.50 -11.58
#